data_AF-A0AA91J8E0-F1
#
_entry.id   AF-A0AA91J8E0-F1
#
_cell.length_a   1.000
_cell.length_b   1.000
_cell.length_c   1.000
_cell.angle_alpha   90.00
_cell.angle_beta   90.00
_cell.angle_gamma   90.00
#
_symmetry.space_group_name_H-M   'P 1'
#
loop_
_entity.id
_entity.type
_entity.pdbx_description
1 polymer ?
#
loop_
_entity_poly.entity_id
_entity_poly.type
_entity_poly.pdbx_seq_one_letter_code
_entity_poly.pdbx_strand_id
1 'polypeptide(L)'
;MVQQGAKVTVVHGAGYLLNRQLDKTAADLLQTYFENKGIEFVLNANSQAICVDEDNQVTGLTYTDNVDTSLPAKTIDSDCIIMTVGVRPNIALAQQVGITCERGILVDNQMRTHTPDVYAIGECVQFDNQLFGLVAPVYEQANILLHTLNEQPGNTSPVFSIQPTATKLKVSGVALFSAGDIDVSHDCEQLIYQDPSHSIYQKITVKDNRILSAVLYGDVQEGGWFFELIQNQQDISAIKNKLLFGKAFCEELLAG
;
A
#
# COMPACT_ATOMS: atom_id res chain seq x y z
N MET A 1 21.23 -2.99 7.87
CA MET A 1 22.01 -2.02 7.09
C MET A 1 22.58 -0.91 7.97
N VAL A 2 21.84 0.17 8.29
CA VAL A 2 22.43 1.28 9.09
C VAL A 2 22.91 0.83 10.48
N GLN A 3 22.11 0.03 11.20
CA GLN A 3 22.52 -0.55 12.48
C GLN A 3 23.74 -1.47 12.39
N GLN A 4 24.09 -1.94 11.18
CA GLN A 4 25.27 -2.75 10.91
C GLN A 4 26.46 -1.90 10.40
N GLY A 5 26.33 -0.57 10.40
CA GLY A 5 27.39 0.38 10.00
C GLY A 5 27.42 0.74 8.51
N ALA A 6 26.47 0.26 7.70
CA ALA A 6 26.42 0.60 6.28
C ALA A 6 25.89 2.04 6.09
N LYS A 7 26.47 2.79 5.15
CA LYS A 7 25.85 3.99 4.59
C LYS A 7 24.66 3.56 3.73
N VAL A 8 23.49 4.17 3.94
CA VAL A 8 22.26 3.79 3.22
C VAL A 8 21.64 5.01 2.58
N THR A 9 21.39 4.91 1.28
CA THR A 9 20.63 5.89 0.51
C THR A 9 19.42 5.18 -0.11
N VAL A 10 18.23 5.72 0.09
CA VAL A 10 16.98 5.26 -0.53
C VAL A 10 16.71 6.13 -1.75
N VAL A 11 16.66 5.51 -2.91
CA VAL A 11 16.26 6.16 -4.17
C VAL A 11 14.80 5.86 -4.42
N HIS A 12 13.97 6.90 -4.57
CA HIS A 12 12.53 6.76 -4.75
C HIS A 12 12.02 7.65 -5.89
N GLY A 13 11.15 7.07 -6.71
CA GLY A 13 10.59 7.77 -7.86
C GLY A 13 9.58 8.84 -7.48
N ALA A 14 8.90 8.73 -6.35
CA ALA A 14 7.94 9.76 -5.95
C ALA A 14 8.57 10.84 -5.08
N GLY A 15 7.87 11.97 -4.93
CA GLY A 15 8.30 13.11 -4.12
C GLY A 15 8.19 12.91 -2.61
N TYR A 16 7.70 11.74 -2.15
CA TYR A 16 7.64 11.38 -0.73
C TYR A 16 7.50 9.86 -0.53
N LEU A 17 7.85 9.38 0.66
CA LEU A 17 7.86 7.96 1.01
C LEU A 17 6.45 7.37 1.10
N LEU A 18 6.33 6.09 0.74
CA LEU A 18 5.05 5.36 0.82
C LEU A 18 3.90 6.14 0.16
N ASN A 19 4.14 6.73 -1.01
CA ASN A 19 3.22 7.64 -1.69
C ASN A 19 1.90 7.04 -2.18
N ARG A 20 1.68 5.75 -1.93
CA ARG A 20 0.40 5.06 -2.14
C ARG A 20 -0.35 4.80 -0.83
N GLN A 21 0.33 4.97 0.31
CA GLN A 21 -0.15 4.64 1.65
C GLN A 21 -0.12 5.82 2.61
N LEU A 22 0.51 6.94 2.26
CA LEU A 22 0.59 8.13 3.10
C LEU A 22 0.21 9.36 2.30
N ASP A 23 -0.17 10.41 3.02
CA ASP A 23 -0.08 11.76 2.50
C ASP A 23 1.30 12.37 2.79
N LYS A 24 1.53 13.56 2.24
CA LYS A 24 2.81 14.27 2.37
C LYS A 24 3.20 14.52 3.83
N THR A 25 2.26 14.91 4.69
CA THR A 25 2.54 15.24 6.08
C THR A 25 3.03 14.03 6.87
N ALA A 26 2.33 12.89 6.77
CA ALA A 26 2.76 11.66 7.42
C ALA A 26 4.08 11.12 6.84
N ALA A 27 4.27 11.26 5.52
CA ALA A 27 5.51 10.85 4.87
C ALA A 27 6.72 11.71 5.29
N ASP A 28 6.54 13.00 5.57
CA ASP A 28 7.60 13.89 6.04
C ASP A 28 8.04 13.56 7.45
N LEU A 29 7.10 13.21 8.33
CA LEU A 29 7.40 12.68 9.66
C LEU A 29 8.21 11.39 9.57
N LEU A 30 7.81 10.48 8.67
CA LEU A 30 8.52 9.22 8.43
C LEU A 30 9.92 9.43 7.87
N GLN A 31 10.07 10.33 6.90
CA GLN A 31 11.35 10.67 6.29
C GLN A 31 12.29 11.26 7.34
N THR A 32 11.84 12.27 8.08
CA THR A 32 12.62 12.90 9.16
C THR A 32 13.07 11.88 10.19
N TYR A 33 12.20 10.94 10.57
CA TYR A 33 12.55 9.86 11.49
C TYR A 33 13.73 9.02 10.97
N PHE A 34 13.71 8.63 9.70
CA PHE A 34 14.76 7.80 9.11
C PHE A 34 16.03 8.58 8.78
N GLU A 35 15.93 9.86 8.43
CA GLU A 35 17.08 10.75 8.28
C GLU A 35 17.84 10.90 9.60
N ASN A 36 17.12 11.06 10.71
CA ASN A 36 17.71 11.07 12.06
C ASN A 36 18.36 9.73 12.46
N LYS A 37 18.05 8.64 11.74
CA LYS A 37 18.69 7.33 11.89
C LYS A 37 19.90 7.15 10.96
N GLY A 38 20.22 8.12 10.11
CA GLY A 38 21.36 8.07 9.18
C GLY A 38 21.02 7.50 7.80
N ILE A 39 19.74 7.50 7.40
CA ILE A 39 19.32 7.14 6.03
C ILE A 39 19.24 8.41 5.19
N GLU A 40 19.88 8.41 4.03
CA GLU A 40 19.75 9.47 3.03
C GLU A 40 18.61 9.15 2.06
N PHE A 41 17.90 10.18 1.57
CA PHE A 41 16.83 10.01 0.60
C PHE A 41 17.11 10.80 -0.68
N VAL A 42 16.94 10.14 -1.82
CA VAL A 42 16.96 10.75 -3.15
C VAL A 42 15.58 10.52 -3.75
N LEU A 43 14.69 11.48 -3.53
CA LEU A 43 13.31 11.48 -4.02
C LEU A 43 13.23 12.05 -5.43
N ASN A 44 12.07 11.90 -6.10
CA ASN A 44 11.88 12.36 -7.48
C ASN A 44 12.95 11.81 -8.45
N ALA A 45 13.42 10.59 -8.19
CA ALA A 45 14.56 10.01 -8.89
C ALA A 45 14.17 8.78 -9.68
N ASN A 46 14.44 8.81 -10.98
CA ASN A 46 14.24 7.67 -11.87
C ASN A 46 15.57 6.97 -12.14
N SER A 47 15.75 5.78 -11.59
CA SER A 47 16.93 4.94 -11.82
C SER A 47 17.11 4.60 -13.30
N GLN A 48 18.33 4.75 -13.82
CA GLN A 48 18.66 4.53 -15.23
C GLN A 48 19.44 3.23 -15.43
N ALA A 49 20.58 3.07 -14.75
CA ALA A 49 21.43 1.90 -14.88
C ALA A 49 22.21 1.62 -13.59
N ILE A 50 22.45 0.34 -13.34
CA ILE A 50 23.40 -0.14 -12.34
C ILE A 50 24.79 -0.05 -12.97
N CYS A 51 25.69 0.68 -12.32
CA CYS A 51 27.09 0.75 -12.71
C CYS A 51 27.81 -0.51 -12.23
N VAL A 52 28.66 -1.06 -13.09
CA VAL A 52 29.52 -2.19 -12.75
C VAL A 52 30.96 -1.95 -13.20
N ASP A 53 31.92 -2.59 -12.56
CA ASP A 53 33.32 -2.63 -12.99
C ASP A 53 33.58 -3.70 -14.07
N GLU A 54 34.86 -3.90 -14.43
CA GLU A 54 35.29 -4.88 -15.43
C GLU A 54 34.97 -6.34 -15.04
N ASP A 55 34.80 -6.61 -13.74
CA ASP A 55 34.49 -7.93 -13.16
C ASP A 55 32.98 -8.12 -12.90
N ASN A 56 32.13 -7.23 -13.44
CA ASN A 56 30.69 -7.17 -13.23
C ASN A 56 30.27 -6.98 -11.75
N GLN A 57 31.11 -6.39 -10.91
CA GLN A 57 30.73 -6.02 -9.54
C GLN A 57 30.06 -4.65 -9.52
N VAL A 58 29.06 -4.49 -8.65
CA VAL A 58 28.30 -3.23 -8.53
C VAL A 58 29.22 -2.13 -8.01
N THR A 59 29.19 -0.97 -8.68
CA THR A 59 29.94 0.24 -8.28
C THR A 59 29.04 1.45 -8.04
N GLY A 60 27.77 1.39 -8.45
CA GLY A 60 26.83 2.46 -8.17
C GLY A 60 25.53 2.39 -8.97
N LEU A 61 24.76 3.47 -8.89
CA LEU A 61 23.49 3.64 -9.58
C LEU A 61 23.44 5.02 -10.25
N THR A 62 23.12 5.04 -11.54
CA THR A 62 22.76 6.28 -12.24
C THR A 62 21.27 6.54 -12.15
N TYR A 63 20.89 7.80 -12.02
CA TYR A 63 19.49 8.23 -11.98
C TYR A 63 19.30 9.61 -12.61
N THR A 64 18.10 9.92 -13.05
CA THR A 64 17.70 11.26 -13.50
C THR A 64 16.68 11.86 -12.55
N ASP A 65 16.61 13.19 -12.52
CA ASP A 65 15.49 13.89 -11.91
C ASP A 65 14.24 13.68 -12.77
N ASN A 66 13.11 13.35 -12.14
CA ASN A 66 11.85 13.13 -12.85
C ASN A 66 10.91 14.33 -12.84
N VAL A 67 11.24 15.39 -12.10
CA VAL A 67 10.53 16.67 -12.11
C VAL A 67 11.12 17.58 -13.17
N ASP A 68 12.45 17.62 -13.30
CA ASP A 68 13.15 18.36 -14.34
C ASP A 68 14.07 17.44 -15.15
N THR A 69 13.51 16.89 -16.23
CA THR A 69 14.22 15.96 -17.13
C THR A 69 15.30 16.65 -17.99
N SER A 70 15.45 17.98 -17.91
CA SER A 70 16.56 18.69 -18.55
C SER A 70 17.87 18.57 -17.76
N LEU A 71 17.79 18.19 -16.49
CA LEU A 71 18.95 17.97 -15.64
C LEU A 71 19.74 16.74 -16.09
N PRO A 72 21.09 16.77 -16.02
CA PRO A 72 21.90 15.62 -16.35
C PRO A 72 21.67 14.48 -15.35
N ALA A 73 21.91 13.25 -15.82
CA ALA A 73 21.95 12.09 -14.94
C ALA A 73 23.02 12.27 -13.85
N LYS A 74 22.71 11.79 -12.65
CA LYS A 74 23.57 11.78 -11.47
C LYS A 74 23.93 10.34 -11.13
N THR A 75 25.04 10.15 -10.42
CA THR A 75 25.50 8.84 -9.94
C THR A 75 25.58 8.82 -8.43
N ILE A 76 25.18 7.70 -7.83
CA ILE A 76 25.38 7.36 -6.42
C ILE A 76 26.34 6.18 -6.38
N ASP A 77 27.52 6.36 -5.80
CA ASP A 77 28.48 5.28 -5.60
C ASP A 77 27.92 4.29 -4.56
N SER A 78 28.00 2.99 -4.86
CA SER A 78 27.56 1.94 -3.95
C SER A 78 28.14 0.59 -4.34
N ASP A 79 28.52 -0.20 -3.36
CA ASP A 79 28.99 -1.58 -3.55
C ASP A 79 27.83 -2.59 -3.51
N CYS A 80 26.61 -2.14 -3.18
CA CYS A 80 25.42 -3.00 -3.04
C CYS A 80 24.14 -2.26 -3.42
N ILE A 81 23.27 -2.90 -4.19
CA ILE A 81 21.95 -2.39 -4.55
C ILE A 81 20.89 -3.39 -4.09
N ILE A 82 19.95 -2.90 -3.28
CA ILE A 82 18.76 -3.65 -2.87
C ILE A 82 17.58 -3.12 -3.67
N MET A 83 16.99 -3.97 -4.52
CA MET A 83 15.85 -3.60 -5.34
C MET A 83 14.54 -3.85 -4.57
N THR A 84 13.85 -2.78 -4.18
CA THR A 84 12.53 -2.83 -3.53
C THR A 84 11.46 -2.08 -4.35
N VAL A 85 11.44 -2.35 -5.66
CA VAL A 85 10.65 -1.59 -6.66
C VAL A 85 9.33 -2.28 -7.04
N GLY A 86 8.88 -3.22 -6.20
CA GLY A 86 7.70 -4.04 -6.44
C GLY A 86 7.99 -5.34 -7.19
N VAL A 87 6.98 -6.18 -7.32
CA VAL A 87 7.02 -7.47 -8.02
C VAL A 87 6.17 -7.44 -9.28
N ARG A 88 6.41 -8.37 -10.20
CA ARG A 88 5.58 -8.57 -11.39
C ARG A 88 4.94 -9.96 -11.33
N PRO A 89 3.65 -10.10 -11.68
CA PRO A 89 3.01 -11.40 -11.81
C PRO A 89 3.81 -12.36 -12.68
N ASN A 90 4.12 -13.56 -12.16
CA ASN A 90 4.78 -14.61 -12.93
C ASN A 90 3.75 -15.39 -13.75
N ILE A 91 3.50 -14.93 -14.98
CA ILE A 91 2.42 -15.43 -15.85
C ILE A 91 2.92 -16.14 -17.11
N ALA A 92 4.23 -16.38 -17.23
CA ALA A 92 4.84 -16.91 -18.44
C ALA A 92 4.26 -18.28 -18.84
N LEU A 93 4.03 -19.18 -17.87
CA LEU A 93 3.41 -20.48 -18.13
C LEU A 93 1.99 -20.33 -18.67
N ALA A 94 1.18 -19.47 -18.06
CA ALA A 94 -0.20 -19.23 -18.47
C ALA A 94 -0.29 -18.71 -19.91
N GLN A 95 0.58 -17.74 -20.25
CA GLN A 95 0.71 -17.22 -21.61
C GLN A 95 1.12 -18.31 -22.61
N GLN A 96 2.10 -19.15 -22.24
CA GLN A 96 2.60 -20.22 -23.11
C GLN A 96 1.52 -21.25 -23.46
N VAL A 97 0.59 -21.53 -22.54
CA VAL A 97 -0.51 -22.49 -22.76
C VAL A 97 -1.80 -21.84 -23.25
N GLY A 98 -1.78 -20.54 -23.57
CA GLY A 98 -2.91 -19.82 -24.16
C GLY A 98 -3.98 -19.37 -23.17
N ILE A 99 -3.69 -19.34 -21.86
CA ILE A 99 -4.59 -18.75 -20.86
C ILE A 99 -4.54 -17.22 -20.98
N THR A 100 -5.72 -16.59 -21.00
CA THR A 100 -5.84 -15.13 -21.11
C THR A 100 -5.14 -14.42 -19.97
N CYS A 101 -4.18 -13.56 -20.30
CA CYS A 101 -3.45 -12.74 -19.35
C CYS A 101 -3.37 -11.30 -19.84
N GLU A 102 -3.31 -10.36 -18.90
CA GLU A 102 -2.93 -8.96 -19.15
C GLU A 102 -1.71 -8.61 -18.30
N ARG A 103 -1.89 -7.86 -17.21
CA ARG A 103 -0.84 -7.66 -16.20
C ARG A 103 -0.72 -8.86 -15.26
N GLY A 104 -1.79 -9.65 -15.13
CA GLY A 104 -1.84 -10.94 -14.44
C GLY A 104 -2.72 -11.94 -15.20
N ILE A 105 -2.88 -13.15 -14.66
CA ILE A 105 -3.82 -14.17 -15.16
C ILE A 105 -5.24 -13.69 -14.87
N LEU A 106 -6.07 -13.53 -15.91
CA LEU A 106 -7.44 -13.06 -15.73
C LEU A 106 -8.29 -14.16 -15.08
N VAL A 107 -8.99 -13.79 -14.01
CA VAL A 107 -9.97 -14.66 -13.35
C VAL A 107 -11.30 -13.95 -13.11
N ASP A 108 -12.36 -14.74 -12.96
CA ASP A 108 -13.65 -14.27 -12.45
C ASP A 108 -13.69 -14.23 -10.90
N ASN A 109 -14.85 -13.88 -10.32
CA ASN A 109 -15.01 -13.78 -8.87
C ASN A 109 -15.05 -15.15 -8.15
N GLN A 110 -14.88 -16.25 -8.87
CA GLN A 110 -14.74 -17.61 -8.37
C GLN A 110 -13.34 -18.17 -8.59
N MET A 111 -12.37 -17.32 -8.98
CA MET A 111 -10.97 -17.69 -9.28
C MET A 111 -10.82 -18.59 -10.51
N ARG A 112 -11.83 -18.64 -11.39
CA ARG A 112 -11.78 -19.40 -12.65
C ARG A 112 -11.09 -18.59 -13.71
N THR A 113 -10.23 -19.23 -14.49
CA THR A 113 -9.76 -18.64 -15.76
C THR A 113 -10.82 -18.83 -16.85
N HIS A 114 -10.60 -18.24 -18.02
CA HIS A 114 -11.43 -18.52 -19.20
C HIS A 114 -11.23 -19.94 -19.78
N THR A 115 -10.24 -20.68 -19.30
CA THR A 115 -10.00 -22.08 -19.70
C THR A 115 -10.74 -23.02 -18.74
N PRO A 116 -11.58 -23.95 -19.24
CA PRO A 116 -12.26 -24.92 -18.39
C PRO A 116 -11.29 -25.71 -17.51
N ASP A 117 -11.70 -25.99 -16.27
CA ASP A 117 -10.95 -26.74 -15.26
C ASP A 117 -9.58 -26.15 -14.88
N VAL A 118 -9.31 -24.90 -15.25
CA VAL A 118 -8.10 -24.17 -14.90
C VAL A 118 -8.43 -22.95 -14.06
N TYR A 119 -7.74 -22.85 -12.92
CA TYR A 119 -7.93 -21.82 -11.90
C TYR A 119 -6.59 -21.14 -11.60
N ALA A 120 -6.64 -19.92 -11.08
CA ALA A 120 -5.46 -19.21 -10.63
C ALA A 120 -5.75 -18.46 -9.32
N ILE A 121 -4.78 -18.47 -8.40
CA ILE A 121 -4.80 -17.73 -7.14
C ILE A 121 -3.40 -17.14 -6.88
N GLY A 122 -3.30 -16.21 -5.94
CA GLY A 122 -2.06 -15.57 -5.56
C GLY A 122 -1.79 -14.27 -6.32
N GLU A 123 -0.57 -13.76 -6.17
CA GLU A 123 -0.12 -12.49 -6.77
C GLU A 123 -0.03 -12.55 -8.31
N CYS A 124 -0.14 -13.74 -8.90
CA CYS A 124 -0.16 -13.91 -10.35
C CYS A 124 -1.49 -13.52 -11.00
N VAL A 125 -2.55 -13.36 -10.20
CA VAL A 125 -3.92 -13.11 -10.64
C VAL A 125 -4.20 -11.63 -10.89
N GLN A 126 -5.01 -11.36 -11.91
CA GLN A 126 -5.68 -10.10 -12.13
C GLN A 126 -7.21 -10.31 -12.05
N PHE A 127 -7.88 -9.56 -11.18
CA PHE A 127 -9.33 -9.55 -11.02
C PHE A 127 -9.84 -8.11 -11.05
N ASP A 128 -10.88 -7.84 -11.85
CA ASP A 128 -11.48 -6.50 -12.01
C ASP A 128 -10.45 -5.39 -12.25
N ASN A 129 -9.50 -5.65 -13.16
CA ASN A 129 -8.38 -4.76 -13.49
C ASN A 129 -7.46 -4.39 -12.30
N GLN A 130 -7.42 -5.21 -11.25
CA GLN A 130 -6.54 -5.04 -10.10
C GLN A 130 -5.57 -6.23 -9.93
N LEU A 131 -4.39 -5.92 -9.41
CA LEU A 131 -3.37 -6.89 -8.97
C LEU A 131 -3.29 -6.87 -7.45
N PHE A 132 -2.82 -7.97 -6.87
CA PHE A 132 -2.74 -8.15 -5.42
C PHE A 132 -1.31 -8.44 -5.02
N GLY A 133 -0.81 -7.73 -4.00
CA GLY A 133 0.54 -7.88 -3.44
C GLY A 133 0.52 -8.02 -1.92
N LEU A 134 -0.58 -8.54 -1.38
CA LEU A 134 -0.81 -8.69 0.06
C LEU A 134 -1.30 -10.10 0.34
N VAL A 135 -0.91 -10.63 1.49
CA VAL A 135 -1.24 -11.99 1.92
C VAL A 135 -2.75 -12.16 2.17
N ALA A 136 -3.44 -11.15 2.71
CA ALA A 136 -4.86 -11.25 3.04
C ALA A 136 -5.77 -11.52 1.82
N PRO A 137 -5.67 -10.78 0.69
CA PRO A 137 -6.35 -11.15 -0.54
C PRO A 137 -6.06 -12.58 -1.01
N VAL A 138 -4.81 -13.06 -0.88
CA VAL A 138 -4.45 -14.42 -1.30
C VAL A 138 -5.15 -15.50 -0.48
N TYR A 139 -5.32 -15.29 0.84
CA TYR A 139 -6.11 -16.19 1.67
C TYR A 139 -7.59 -16.20 1.25
N GLU A 140 -8.15 -15.04 0.95
CA GLU A 140 -9.54 -14.94 0.46
C GLU A 140 -9.70 -15.67 -0.87
N GLN A 141 -8.80 -15.46 -1.84
CA GLN A 141 -8.79 -16.17 -3.12
C GLN A 141 -8.76 -17.70 -2.92
N ALA A 142 -7.91 -18.19 -2.00
CA ALA A 142 -7.85 -19.61 -1.68
C ALA A 142 -9.18 -20.13 -1.08
N ASN A 143 -9.79 -19.38 -0.15
CA ASN A 143 -11.09 -19.73 0.42
C ASN A 143 -12.19 -19.79 -0.64
N ILE A 144 -12.22 -18.82 -1.56
CA ILE A 144 -13.17 -18.80 -2.67
C ILE A 144 -12.95 -20.02 -3.58
N LEU A 145 -11.72 -20.28 -3.99
CA LEU A 145 -11.40 -21.43 -4.84
C LEU A 145 -11.81 -22.76 -4.19
N LEU A 146 -11.64 -22.91 -2.87
CA LEU A 146 -12.09 -24.10 -2.14
C LEU A 146 -13.60 -24.29 -2.24
N HIS A 147 -14.40 -23.22 -2.21
CA HIS A 147 -15.85 -23.31 -2.44
C HIS A 147 -16.15 -23.62 -3.90
N THR A 148 -15.47 -22.96 -4.84
CA THR A 148 -15.61 -23.18 -6.29
C THR A 148 -15.37 -24.65 -6.68
N LEU A 149 -14.38 -25.30 -6.06
CA LEU A 149 -14.06 -26.71 -6.33
C LEU A 149 -15.03 -27.69 -5.65
N ASN A 150 -15.74 -27.26 -4.62
CA ASN A 150 -16.71 -28.07 -3.86
C ASN A 150 -18.16 -27.71 -4.18
N GLU A 151 -18.43 -26.94 -5.24
CA GLU A 151 -19.78 -26.49 -5.57
C GLU A 151 -20.75 -27.67 -5.74
N GLN A 152 -21.85 -27.60 -5.00
CA GLN A 152 -22.97 -28.53 -5.07
C GLN A 152 -24.18 -27.79 -5.68
N PRO A 153 -25.00 -28.46 -6.50
CA PRO A 153 -26.22 -27.86 -7.02
C PRO A 153 -27.10 -27.32 -5.87
N GLY A 154 -27.44 -26.02 -5.93
CA GLY A 154 -28.33 -25.37 -4.96
C GLY A 154 -27.64 -24.72 -3.76
N ASN A 155 -26.31 -24.72 -3.68
CA ASN A 155 -25.57 -23.96 -2.67
C ASN A 155 -25.07 -22.62 -3.24
N THR A 156 -25.16 -21.56 -2.44
CA THR A 156 -24.61 -20.24 -2.82
C THR A 156 -23.15 -20.17 -2.39
N SER A 157 -22.24 -20.20 -3.35
CA SER A 157 -20.82 -20.01 -3.06
C SER A 157 -20.51 -18.55 -2.72
N PRO A 158 -19.61 -18.28 -1.76
CA PRO A 158 -19.06 -16.95 -1.59
C PRO A 158 -18.35 -16.51 -2.88
N VAL A 159 -18.29 -15.20 -3.13
CA VAL A 159 -17.60 -14.62 -4.27
C VAL A 159 -16.46 -13.72 -3.80
N PHE A 160 -15.36 -13.77 -4.53
CA PHE A 160 -14.25 -12.85 -4.31
C PHE A 160 -14.69 -11.41 -4.61
N SER A 161 -14.37 -10.50 -3.69
CA SER A 161 -14.63 -9.08 -3.86
C SER A 161 -13.41 -8.29 -3.39
N ILE A 162 -13.16 -7.17 -4.04
CA ILE A 162 -12.09 -6.27 -3.64
C ILE A 162 -12.50 -5.59 -2.34
N GLN A 163 -11.76 -5.87 -1.28
CA GLN A 163 -11.96 -5.26 0.03
C GLN A 163 -10.95 -4.14 0.25
N PRO A 164 -11.32 -3.05 0.96
CA PRO A 164 -10.35 -2.08 1.44
C PRO A 164 -9.25 -2.80 2.23
N THR A 165 -8.00 -2.38 2.05
CA THR A 165 -6.85 -2.93 2.78
C THR A 165 -6.28 -1.90 3.73
N ALA A 166 -5.95 -2.33 4.95
CA ALA A 166 -5.17 -1.53 5.88
C ALA A 166 -3.67 -1.84 5.73
N THR A 167 -2.85 -0.80 5.68
CA THR A 167 -1.39 -0.91 5.77
C THR A 167 -0.95 -0.53 7.17
N LYS A 168 -0.19 -1.40 7.82
CA LYS A 168 0.48 -1.09 9.09
C LYS A 168 1.97 -1.30 8.94
N LEU A 169 2.75 -0.26 9.16
CA LEU A 169 4.20 -0.38 9.20
C LEU A 169 4.63 -0.72 10.62
N LYS A 170 5.32 -1.85 10.79
CA LYS A 170 5.90 -2.29 12.07
C LYS A 170 7.42 -2.17 12.01
N VAL A 171 7.92 -0.94 11.96
CA VAL A 171 9.35 -0.66 12.13
C VAL A 171 9.56 -0.21 13.57
N SER A 172 10.62 -0.69 14.22
CA SER A 172 10.92 -0.31 15.60
C SER A 172 11.02 1.21 15.73
N GLY A 173 10.15 1.82 16.54
CA GLY A 173 10.12 3.26 16.79
C GLY A 173 9.31 4.09 15.80
N VAL A 174 8.63 3.47 14.84
CA VAL A 174 7.62 4.11 13.98
C VAL A 174 6.32 3.33 14.09
N ALA A 175 5.26 4.01 14.51
CA ALA A 175 3.91 3.50 14.43
C ALA A 175 3.18 4.25 13.32
N LEU A 176 2.74 3.52 12.31
CA LEU A 176 2.03 4.07 11.17
C LEU A 176 0.92 3.12 10.74
N PHE A 177 -0.23 3.71 10.43
CA PHE A 177 -1.40 3.02 9.93
C PHE A 177 -2.04 3.84 8.82
N SER A 178 -2.48 3.18 7.76
CA SER A 178 -3.37 3.78 6.78
C SER A 178 -4.37 2.80 6.22
N ALA A 179 -5.53 3.30 5.83
CA ALA A 179 -6.60 2.52 5.24
C ALA A 179 -7.44 3.37 4.28
N GLY A 180 -8.03 2.69 3.30
CA GLY A 180 -8.92 3.32 2.32
C GLY A 180 -8.18 4.05 1.19
N ASP A 181 -8.90 4.90 0.48
CA ASP A 181 -8.37 5.66 -0.66
C ASP A 181 -7.75 6.99 -0.18
N ILE A 182 -6.44 7.12 -0.31
CA ILE A 182 -5.67 8.26 0.22
C ILE A 182 -5.51 9.37 -0.83
N ASP A 183 -5.72 9.05 -2.11
CA ASP A 183 -5.49 9.98 -3.23
C ASP A 183 -6.74 10.84 -3.57
N VAL A 184 -7.82 10.65 -2.82
CA VAL A 184 -9.06 11.44 -2.95
C VAL A 184 -8.91 12.81 -2.28
N SER A 185 -8.73 13.85 -3.11
CA SER A 185 -8.56 15.24 -2.66
C SER A 185 -9.66 16.20 -3.13
N HIS A 186 -10.45 15.84 -4.15
CA HIS A 186 -11.50 16.71 -4.70
C HIS A 186 -12.84 16.42 -4.01
N ASP A 187 -13.49 17.47 -3.51
CA ASP A 187 -14.83 17.44 -2.88
C ASP A 187 -14.99 16.52 -1.66
N CYS A 188 -13.96 16.42 -0.81
CA CYS A 188 -13.99 15.65 0.44
C CYS A 188 -13.71 16.53 1.66
N GLU A 189 -14.38 16.24 2.79
CA GLU A 189 -14.10 16.83 4.10
C GLU A 189 -12.86 16.18 4.71
N GLN A 190 -12.02 16.96 5.39
CA GLN A 190 -10.81 16.47 6.06
C GLN A 190 -10.84 16.84 7.54
N LEU A 191 -10.74 15.82 8.40
CA LEU A 191 -10.58 15.97 9.84
C LEU A 191 -9.13 15.69 10.18
N ILE A 192 -8.43 16.67 10.76
CA ILE A 192 -6.99 16.59 11.03
C ILE A 192 -6.71 16.89 12.50
N TYR A 193 -5.93 16.00 13.13
CA TYR A 193 -5.31 16.21 14.43
C TYR A 193 -3.78 16.08 14.29
N GLN A 194 -3.04 17.00 14.90
CA GLN A 194 -1.59 16.99 14.83
C GLN A 194 -0.99 17.48 16.15
N ASP A 195 -0.06 16.70 16.70
CA ASP A 195 0.82 17.09 17.79
C ASP A 195 2.28 16.91 17.34
N PRO A 196 2.92 17.98 16.83
CA PRO A 196 4.29 17.92 16.34
C PRO A 196 5.30 17.52 17.43
N SER A 197 5.06 17.90 18.69
CA SER A 197 6.00 17.66 19.78
C SER A 197 6.12 16.17 20.14
N HIS A 198 5.01 15.44 19.99
CA HIS A 198 4.95 14.00 20.18
C HIS A 198 5.01 13.21 18.86
N SER A 199 5.21 13.89 17.72
CA SER A 199 5.18 13.28 16.39
C SER A 199 3.88 12.50 16.12
N ILE A 200 2.74 13.05 16.53
CA ILE A 200 1.42 12.47 16.27
C ILE A 200 0.76 13.20 15.12
N TYR A 201 0.23 12.43 14.18
CA TYR A 201 -0.57 12.95 13.08
C TYR A 201 -1.71 11.98 12.78
N GLN A 202 -2.90 12.53 12.64
CA GLN A 202 -4.10 11.79 12.26
C GLN A 202 -4.88 12.62 11.25
N LYS A 203 -5.20 12.00 10.12
CA LYS A 203 -6.09 12.56 9.11
C LYS A 203 -7.16 11.54 8.76
N ILE A 204 -8.41 12.00 8.74
CA ILE A 204 -9.56 11.23 8.28
C ILE A 204 -10.19 12.00 7.13
N THR A 205 -10.35 11.34 5.99
CA THR A 205 -11.02 11.89 4.80
C THR A 205 -12.45 11.37 4.77
N VAL A 206 -13.42 12.27 4.67
CA VAL A 206 -14.84 11.98 4.76
C VAL A 206 -15.57 12.48 3.51
N LYS A 207 -16.48 11.68 2.98
CA LYS A 207 -17.40 12.06 1.90
C LYS A 207 -18.77 11.46 2.17
N ASP A 208 -19.83 12.25 1.98
CA ASP A 208 -21.21 11.82 2.20
C ASP A 208 -21.43 11.15 3.58
N ASN A 209 -20.83 11.72 4.62
CA ASN A 209 -20.80 11.20 5.99
C ASN A 209 -20.21 9.79 6.14
N ARG A 210 -19.32 9.36 5.25
CA ARG A 210 -18.59 8.09 5.33
C ARG A 210 -17.10 8.33 5.26
N ILE A 211 -16.34 7.53 5.99
CA ILE A 211 -14.87 7.61 5.95
C ILE A 211 -14.39 6.97 4.64
N LEU A 212 -13.65 7.72 3.84
CA LEU A 212 -12.98 7.23 2.63
C LEU A 212 -11.58 6.70 2.95
N SER A 213 -10.86 7.39 3.84
CA SER A 213 -9.54 6.98 4.29
C SER A 213 -9.18 7.51 5.66
N ALA A 214 -8.23 6.84 6.28
CA ALA A 214 -7.58 7.26 7.52
C ALA A 214 -6.06 7.09 7.38
N VAL A 215 -5.30 8.10 7.81
CA VAL A 215 -3.84 8.08 7.90
C VAL A 215 -3.47 8.46 9.33
N LEU A 216 -2.72 7.59 10.01
CA LEU A 216 -2.30 7.74 11.40
C LEU A 216 -0.79 7.52 11.50
N TYR A 217 -0.12 8.39 12.25
CA TYR A 217 1.30 8.34 12.54
C TYR A 217 1.54 8.68 14.01
N GLY A 218 2.45 7.95 14.66
CA GLY A 218 2.76 8.09 16.09
C GLY A 218 1.74 7.34 16.95
N ASP A 219 0.51 7.85 17.04
CA ASP A 219 -0.60 7.14 17.69
C ASP A 219 -1.50 6.47 16.65
N VAL A 220 -1.55 5.13 16.71
CA VAL A 220 -2.25 4.29 15.72
C VAL A 220 -3.24 3.33 16.36
N GLN A 221 -3.58 3.53 17.63
CA GLN A 221 -4.44 2.61 18.39
C GLN A 221 -5.82 2.47 17.74
N GLU A 222 -6.37 3.58 17.27
CA GLU A 222 -7.71 3.66 16.64
C GLU A 222 -7.73 3.17 15.19
N GLY A 223 -6.59 2.80 14.60
CA GLY A 223 -6.50 2.41 13.18
C GLY A 223 -7.44 1.26 12.82
N GLY A 224 -7.54 0.24 13.67
CA GLY A 224 -8.45 -0.89 13.47
C GLY A 224 -9.92 -0.47 13.42
N TRP A 225 -10.32 0.44 14.32
CA TRP A 225 -11.69 0.95 14.37
C TRP A 225 -12.03 1.80 13.14
N PHE A 226 -11.13 2.68 12.69
CA PHE A 226 -11.35 3.42 11.44
C PHE A 226 -11.49 2.50 10.24
N PHE A 227 -10.71 1.42 10.20
CA PHE A 227 -10.83 0.43 9.13
C PHE A 227 -12.18 -0.29 9.14
N GLU A 228 -12.71 -0.67 10.31
CA GLU A 228 -14.05 -1.23 10.42
C GLU A 228 -15.13 -0.26 9.89
N LEU A 229 -15.03 1.04 10.23
CA LEU A 229 -15.96 2.06 9.73
C LEU A 229 -15.89 2.21 8.20
N ILE A 230 -14.68 2.14 7.62
CA ILE A 230 -14.45 2.18 6.16
C ILE A 230 -15.05 0.94 5.49
N GLN A 231 -14.77 -0.26 6.01
CA GLN A 231 -15.26 -1.52 5.45
C GLN A 231 -16.80 -1.58 5.45
N ASN A 232 -17.41 -1.11 6.54
CA ASN A 232 -18.86 -1.11 6.69
C ASN A 232 -19.56 0.06 5.98
N GLN A 233 -18.81 1.00 5.40
CA GLN A 233 -19.33 2.25 4.82
C GLN A 233 -20.28 2.97 5.78
N GLN A 234 -19.94 2.98 7.06
CA GLN A 234 -20.82 3.45 8.12
C GLN A 234 -21.07 4.96 8.01
N ASP A 235 -22.33 5.38 8.18
CA ASP A 235 -22.66 6.79 8.33
C ASP A 235 -22.15 7.29 9.70
N ILE A 236 -21.27 8.29 9.66
CA ILE A 236 -20.61 8.86 10.84
C ILE A 236 -21.22 10.21 11.26
N SER A 237 -22.34 10.65 10.68
CA SER A 237 -22.93 11.98 10.97
C SER A 237 -23.12 12.24 12.46
N ALA A 238 -23.56 11.23 13.22
CA ALA A 238 -23.79 11.32 14.66
C ALA A 238 -22.49 11.46 15.48
N ILE A 239 -21.37 10.93 15.00
CA ILE A 239 -20.10 10.85 15.74
C ILE A 239 -18.98 11.72 15.15
N LYS A 240 -19.24 12.40 14.02
CA LYS A 240 -18.22 13.10 13.22
C LYS A 240 -17.42 14.11 14.03
N ASN A 241 -18.07 14.88 14.89
CA ASN A 241 -17.43 15.89 15.74
C ASN A 241 -16.60 15.31 16.89
N LYS A 242 -16.69 13.99 17.15
CA LYS A 242 -15.92 13.27 18.16
C LYS A 242 -14.89 12.30 17.58
N LEU A 243 -14.93 12.08 16.26
CA LEU A 243 -14.18 11.06 15.55
C LEU A 243 -12.65 11.13 15.78
N LEU A 244 -12.09 12.34 15.84
CA LEU A 244 -10.65 12.57 16.08
C LEU A 244 -10.22 12.25 17.51
N PHE A 245 -11.13 12.17 18.47
CA PHE A 245 -10.80 11.86 19.87
C PHE A 245 -10.84 10.35 20.15
N GLY A 246 -11.22 9.53 19.17
CA GLY A 246 -11.20 8.07 19.25
C GLY A 246 -12.55 7.43 19.58
N LYS A 247 -12.58 6.10 19.51
CA LYS A 247 -13.80 5.28 19.62
C LYS A 247 -14.59 5.54 20.90
N ALA A 248 -13.90 5.64 22.04
CA ALA A 248 -14.54 5.82 23.35
C ALA A 248 -15.43 7.07 23.42
N PHE A 249 -15.05 8.16 22.75
CA PHE A 249 -15.84 9.41 22.72
C PHE A 249 -17.02 9.35 21.74
N CYS A 250 -17.08 8.31 20.90
CA CYS A 250 -18.14 8.08 19.93
C CYS A 250 -19.17 7.06 20.43
N GLU A 251 -18.75 6.09 21.25
CA GLU A 251 -19.64 5.06 21.80
C GLU A 251 -20.79 5.63 22.65
N GLU A 252 -20.54 6.71 23.40
CA GLU A 252 -21.59 7.41 24.17
C GLU A 252 -22.71 7.98 23.29
N LEU A 253 -22.41 8.31 22.03
CA LEU A 253 -23.36 8.88 21.07
C LEU A 253 -24.03 7.82 20.19
N LEU A 254 -23.45 6.61 20.11
CA LEU A 254 -24.05 5.48 19.39
C LEU A 254 -24.99 4.65 20.28
N ALA A 255 -24.89 4.81 21.60
CA ALA A 255 -25.71 4.09 22.59
C ALA A 255 -27.01 4.83 22.99
N GLY A 256 -27.23 6.06 22.52
CA GLY A 256 -28.42 6.88 22.79
C GLY A 256 -29.28 7.06 21.55
#